data_AF-A0A9D7HBC3-F1
#
_entry.id   AF-A0A9D7HBC3-F1
#
_cell.length_a   1.000
_cell.length_b   1.000
_cell.length_c   1.000
_cell.angle_alpha   90.00
_cell.angle_beta   90.00
_cell.angle_gamma   90.00
#
_symmetry.space_group_name_H-M   'P 1'
#
loop_
_entity.id
_entity.type
_entity.pdbx_description
1 polymer ?
#
loop_
_entity_poly.entity_id
_entity_poly.type
_entity_poly.pdbx_seq_one_letter_code
_entity_poly.pdbx_strand_id
1 'polypeptide(L)'
;MKRSILLLALGMALGSRGQWEVPVPIELNGTTDQDRQIIGLADPVALHAAVSVDASRNSAVSYTTVTGGLTLIGDLVPAPAAYNAGMLVTIVPDAPNVAAAQLNLNDLGAQEIVKAGGVPLEAGDLMVGAPARLMHDGMRFRLLSSTYLPCPAGFHIGGREYCIEDSSRVDTGFFEANRICRDAGARLCTFSEWAHACRKDPSFLPTVTDWEWVDSSANNTNDAKLVGYGGDGLGSPNDFGCNRGHTGEPFLGRPPYRCCTHR
;
A
#
# COMPACT_ATOMS: atom_id res chain seq x y z
N MET A 1 61.69 13.65 -52.47
CA MET A 1 60.33 13.07 -52.45
C MET A 1 60.11 12.48 -51.05
N LYS A 2 59.59 13.24 -50.09
CA LYS A 2 58.17 13.25 -49.65
C LYS A 2 57.57 11.85 -49.44
N ARG A 3 57.34 11.46 -48.18
CA ARG A 3 56.10 10.88 -47.59
C ARG A 3 56.43 10.25 -46.22
N SER A 4 56.22 10.99 -45.13
CA SER A 4 54.98 11.05 -44.33
C SER A 4 54.95 9.97 -43.24
N ILE A 5 55.52 10.30 -42.08
CA ILE A 5 55.34 9.61 -40.81
C ILE A 5 53.96 10.04 -40.28
N LEU A 6 52.98 9.14 -40.30
CA LEU A 6 51.69 9.36 -39.65
C LEU A 6 51.79 8.79 -38.22
N LEU A 7 52.10 9.67 -37.25
CA LEU A 7 51.99 9.36 -35.82
C LEU A 7 50.51 9.32 -35.45
N LEU A 8 49.97 8.11 -35.27
CA LEU A 8 48.65 7.89 -34.69
C LEU A 8 48.77 8.08 -33.17
N ALA A 9 48.59 9.30 -32.68
CA ALA A 9 48.48 9.58 -31.25
C ALA A 9 47.10 9.13 -30.76
N LEU A 10 47.01 7.88 -30.31
CA LEU A 10 45.86 7.35 -29.60
C LEU A 10 45.89 7.93 -28.17
N GLY A 11 45.25 9.07 -27.98
CA GLY A 11 45.10 9.71 -26.67
C GLY A 11 44.19 8.87 -25.78
N MET A 12 44.76 7.98 -24.98
CA MET A 12 44.09 7.40 -23.82
C MET A 12 43.85 8.53 -22.81
N ALA A 13 42.59 8.98 -22.71
CA ALA A 13 42.13 9.78 -21.59
C ALA A 13 42.07 8.89 -20.34
N LEU A 14 43.22 8.68 -19.69
CA LEU A 14 43.27 8.14 -18.34
C LEU A 14 42.67 9.19 -17.40
N GLY A 15 41.42 8.98 -16.98
CA GLY A 15 40.84 9.73 -15.88
C GLY A 15 41.59 9.37 -14.59
N SER A 16 42.53 10.21 -14.15
CA SER A 16 43.15 10.06 -12.83
C SER A 16 42.12 10.43 -11.76
N ARG A 17 41.78 9.49 -10.88
CA ARG A 17 41.05 9.81 -9.65
C ARG A 17 42.07 10.23 -8.61
N GLY A 18 42.18 11.54 -8.36
CA GLY A 18 42.94 12.08 -7.24
C GLY A 18 42.04 12.21 -6.02
N GLN A 19 42.39 11.55 -4.92
CA GLN A 19 41.81 11.85 -3.62
C GLN A 19 42.62 12.98 -2.99
N TRP A 20 41.97 14.11 -2.71
CA TRP A 20 42.60 15.16 -1.90
C TRP A 20 42.26 14.90 -0.43
N GLU A 21 43.26 14.53 0.36
CA GLU A 21 43.14 14.52 1.80
C GLU A 21 43.16 15.97 2.30
N VAL A 22 42.13 16.35 3.03
CA VAL A 22 41.93 17.73 3.51
C VAL A 22 42.38 17.77 4.98
N PRO A 23 43.64 18.18 5.28
CA PRO A 23 44.22 18.05 6.62
C PRO A 23 43.72 19.09 7.63
N VAL A 24 43.00 20.11 7.14
CA VAL A 24 42.43 21.21 7.94
C VAL A 24 40.95 21.36 7.61
N PRO A 25 40.11 21.88 8.52
CA PRO A 25 38.69 22.05 8.23
C PRO A 25 38.43 22.87 6.95
N ILE A 26 37.38 22.50 6.22
CA ILE A 26 36.90 23.31 5.10
C ILE A 26 36.11 24.49 5.66
N GLU A 27 36.68 25.69 5.58
CA GLU A 27 36.02 26.94 5.98
C GLU A 27 35.24 27.54 4.81
N LEU A 28 33.90 27.51 4.90
CA LEU A 28 32.98 28.09 3.93
C LEU A 28 32.44 29.44 4.44
N ASN A 29 33.31 30.43 4.64
CA ASN A 29 32.99 31.73 5.27
C ASN A 29 32.99 32.93 4.30
N GLY A 30 32.97 32.68 2.99
CA GLY A 30 32.99 33.73 1.98
C GLY A 30 31.79 34.69 2.06
N THR A 31 31.99 35.91 1.57
CA THR A 31 31.03 37.01 1.72
C THR A 31 29.74 36.83 0.93
N THR A 32 29.76 36.01 -0.13
CA THR A 32 28.58 35.70 -0.94
C THR A 32 28.12 34.27 -0.73
N ASP A 33 26.85 33.98 -0.99
CA ASP A 33 26.29 32.63 -0.84
C ASP A 33 26.98 31.60 -1.75
N GLN A 34 27.46 32.02 -2.93
CA GLN A 34 28.15 31.15 -3.87
C GLN A 34 29.50 30.65 -3.32
N ASP A 35 30.16 31.46 -2.49
CA ASP A 35 31.44 31.12 -1.88
C ASP A 35 31.31 30.14 -0.71
N ARG A 36 30.07 29.89 -0.23
CA ARG A 36 29.79 29.06 0.96
C ARG A 36 29.13 27.73 0.62
N GLN A 37 29.34 27.21 -0.58
CA GLN A 37 28.67 26.02 -1.10
C GLN A 37 29.64 24.94 -1.56
N ILE A 38 29.20 23.69 -1.44
CA ILE A 38 29.83 22.53 -2.07
C ILE A 38 28.91 22.12 -3.23
N ILE A 39 29.40 22.23 -4.46
CA ILE A 39 28.65 21.94 -5.69
C ILE A 39 29.16 20.65 -6.35
N GLY A 40 28.33 20.05 -7.21
CA GLY A 40 28.74 18.90 -8.03
C GLY A 40 28.90 17.58 -7.28
N LEU A 41 28.28 17.44 -6.10
CA LEU A 41 28.18 16.15 -5.41
C LEU A 41 27.30 15.20 -6.23
N ALA A 42 27.90 14.12 -6.73
CA ALA A 42 27.19 13.02 -7.40
C ALA A 42 26.44 12.14 -6.39
N ASP A 43 25.64 11.21 -6.90
CA ASP A 43 24.97 10.22 -6.04
C ASP A 43 26.00 9.37 -5.26
N PRO A 44 25.76 9.11 -3.97
CA PRO A 44 26.66 8.31 -3.15
C PRO A 44 26.83 6.89 -3.71
N VAL A 45 28.06 6.49 -3.98
CA VAL A 45 28.41 5.10 -4.38
C VAL A 45 29.23 4.36 -3.31
N ALA A 46 29.55 5.03 -2.20
CA ALA A 46 30.26 4.46 -1.07
C ALA A 46 29.63 4.91 0.26
N LEU A 47 29.71 4.07 1.29
CA LEU A 47 29.07 4.32 2.60
C LEU A 47 29.57 5.58 3.33
N HIS A 48 30.76 6.07 2.98
CA HIS A 48 31.39 7.25 3.56
C HIS A 48 31.31 8.49 2.64
N ALA A 49 30.52 8.43 1.56
CA ALA A 49 30.36 9.55 0.66
C ALA A 49 29.47 10.65 1.27
N ALA A 50 29.75 11.90 0.90
CA ALA A 50 28.86 13.01 1.20
C ALA A 50 27.55 12.86 0.41
N VAL A 51 26.43 13.31 1.00
CA VAL A 51 25.09 13.20 0.41
C VAL A 51 24.59 14.59 -0.01
N SER A 52 24.20 14.74 -1.28
CA SER A 52 23.57 15.95 -1.77
C SER A 52 22.11 16.05 -1.28
N VAL A 53 21.54 17.26 -1.23
CA VAL A 53 20.11 17.42 -0.91
C VAL A 53 19.22 16.68 -1.93
N ASP A 54 19.63 16.60 -3.19
CA ASP A 54 18.91 15.87 -4.23
C ASP A 54 18.89 14.36 -3.95
N ALA A 55 20.06 13.76 -3.68
CA ALA A 55 20.19 12.35 -3.33
C ALA A 55 19.37 12.00 -2.06
N SER A 56 19.34 12.92 -1.08
CA SER A 56 18.51 12.78 0.12
C SER A 56 17.00 12.82 -0.20
N ARG A 57 16.56 13.79 -1.00
CA ARG A 57 15.14 13.91 -1.42
C ARG A 57 14.65 12.71 -2.21
N ASN A 58 15.51 12.18 -3.08
CA ASN A 58 15.22 11.05 -3.93
C ASN A 58 15.45 9.70 -3.24
N SER A 59 15.86 9.70 -1.95
CA SER A 59 16.19 8.49 -1.20
C SER A 59 17.18 7.57 -1.92
N ALA A 60 18.16 8.15 -2.62
CA ALA A 60 19.04 7.44 -3.57
C ALA A 60 19.80 6.24 -2.95
N VAL A 61 20.05 6.29 -1.64
CA VAL A 61 20.81 5.26 -0.89
C VAL A 61 19.94 4.21 -0.19
N SER A 62 18.63 4.39 -0.17
CA SER A 62 17.68 3.56 0.59
C SER A 62 16.47 3.14 -0.23
N TYR A 63 16.50 3.31 -1.55
CA TYR A 63 15.42 2.99 -2.47
C TYR A 63 15.89 1.94 -3.48
N THR A 64 15.08 0.90 -3.71
CA THR A 64 15.37 -0.09 -4.76
C THR A 64 14.11 -0.80 -5.24
N THR A 65 14.17 -1.33 -6.46
CA THR A 65 13.18 -2.28 -6.96
C THR A 65 13.56 -3.68 -6.50
N VAL A 66 12.57 -4.49 -6.11
CA VAL A 66 12.81 -5.88 -5.69
C VAL A 66 12.04 -6.85 -6.56
N THR A 67 12.62 -8.03 -6.74
CA THR A 67 12.06 -9.12 -7.55
C THR A 67 11.76 -10.37 -6.72
N GLY A 68 10.78 -11.16 -7.14
CA GLY A 68 10.41 -12.42 -6.47
C GLY A 68 9.20 -12.32 -5.53
N GLY A 69 8.68 -13.48 -5.10
CA GLY A 69 7.45 -13.58 -4.31
C GLY A 69 7.66 -13.95 -2.83
N LEU A 70 8.37 -15.05 -2.54
CA LEU A 70 8.66 -15.49 -1.17
C LEU A 70 9.92 -14.81 -0.62
N THR A 71 10.96 -14.71 -1.44
CA THR A 71 12.17 -13.96 -1.12
C THR A 71 12.24 -12.81 -2.12
N LEU A 72 12.00 -11.59 -1.63
CA LEU A 72 12.14 -10.37 -2.39
C LEU A 72 13.62 -10.01 -2.41
N ILE A 73 14.19 -9.89 -3.61
CA ILE A 73 15.62 -9.67 -3.84
C ILE A 73 15.81 -8.32 -4.51
N GLY A 74 16.70 -7.49 -3.97
CA GLY A 74 17.10 -6.23 -4.60
C GLY A 74 18.44 -5.72 -4.08
N ASP A 75 18.90 -4.59 -4.61
CA ASP A 75 20.21 -4.04 -4.29
C ASP A 75 20.12 -2.57 -3.94
N LEU A 76 20.74 -2.17 -2.84
CA LEU A 76 21.00 -0.78 -2.51
C LEU A 76 22.38 -0.36 -3.01
N VAL A 77 22.51 0.93 -3.34
CA VAL A 77 23.78 1.57 -3.69
C VAL A 77 23.94 2.83 -2.82
N PRO A 78 24.99 2.94 -1.99
CA PRO A 78 26.01 1.93 -1.72
C PRO A 78 25.44 0.70 -0.99
N ALA A 79 26.01 -0.47 -1.27
CA ALA A 79 25.64 -1.69 -0.57
C ALA A 79 26.00 -1.58 0.93
N PRO A 80 25.05 -1.82 1.85
CA PRO A 80 25.36 -1.90 3.27
C PRO A 80 26.18 -3.16 3.58
N ALA A 81 26.97 -3.12 4.65
CA ALA A 81 27.75 -4.29 5.08
C ALA A 81 26.92 -5.31 5.88
N ALA A 82 25.81 -4.85 6.49
CA ALA A 82 24.87 -5.65 7.27
C ALA A 82 23.57 -4.85 7.46
N TYR A 83 22.49 -5.52 7.85
CA TYR A 83 21.30 -4.84 8.34
C TYR A 83 21.52 -4.39 9.79
N ASN A 84 21.26 -3.10 10.03
CA ASN A 84 21.36 -2.50 11.35
C ASN A 84 19.98 -2.12 11.85
N ALA A 85 19.73 -2.28 13.16
CA ALA A 85 18.49 -1.81 13.78
C ALA A 85 18.27 -0.32 13.50
N GLY A 86 17.06 0.04 13.08
CA GLY A 86 16.69 1.39 12.65
C GLY A 86 16.96 1.69 11.18
N MET A 87 17.58 0.78 10.41
CA MET A 87 17.82 0.97 8.98
C MET A 87 16.49 1.04 8.23
N LEU A 88 16.25 2.17 7.56
CA LEU A 88 15.08 2.41 6.73
C LEU A 88 15.38 2.09 5.27
N VAL A 89 14.48 1.36 4.62
CA VAL A 89 14.53 1.06 3.19
C VAL A 89 13.16 1.24 2.57
N THR A 90 13.13 1.64 1.30
CA THR A 90 11.93 1.71 0.47
C THR A 90 12.12 0.74 -0.68
N ILE A 91 11.23 -0.24 -0.78
CA ILE A 91 11.26 -1.22 -1.86
C ILE A 91 10.07 -1.01 -2.80
N VAL A 92 10.26 -1.29 -4.07
CA VAL A 92 9.17 -1.39 -5.05
C VAL A 92 9.13 -2.81 -5.60
N PRO A 93 8.12 -3.62 -5.24
CA PRO A 93 7.97 -4.97 -5.76
C PRO A 93 7.61 -4.97 -7.26
N ASP A 94 8.24 -5.86 -8.03
CA ASP A 94 7.88 -6.12 -9.43
C ASP A 94 6.83 -7.23 -9.61
N ALA A 95 6.62 -8.02 -8.56
CA ALA A 95 5.72 -9.17 -8.49
C ALA A 95 5.01 -9.20 -7.13
N PRO A 96 3.81 -9.78 -7.04
CA PRO A 96 3.09 -9.88 -5.77
C PRO A 96 3.86 -10.78 -4.80
N ASN A 97 3.98 -10.36 -3.54
CA ASN A 97 4.56 -11.20 -2.51
C ASN A 97 3.62 -12.37 -2.18
N VAL A 98 4.19 -13.47 -1.66
CA VAL A 98 3.40 -14.56 -1.06
C VAL A 98 3.37 -14.44 0.46
N ALA A 99 2.64 -15.34 1.14
CA ALA A 99 2.60 -15.37 2.60
C ALA A 99 4.00 -15.63 3.21
N ALA A 100 4.28 -14.98 4.34
CA ALA A 100 5.55 -15.03 5.07
C ALA A 100 6.78 -14.63 4.23
N ALA A 101 6.60 -13.63 3.36
CA ALA A 101 7.69 -13.16 2.51
C ALA A 101 8.86 -12.53 3.30
N GLN A 102 10.06 -12.68 2.73
CA GLN A 102 11.34 -12.26 3.29
C GLN A 102 12.03 -11.28 2.34
N LEU A 103 12.88 -10.40 2.86
CA LEU A 103 13.69 -9.47 2.09
C LEU A 103 15.16 -9.87 2.15
N ASN A 104 15.82 -9.92 0.99
CA ASN A 104 17.26 -10.08 0.84
C ASN A 104 17.81 -8.94 -0.04
N LEU A 105 18.35 -7.93 0.62
CA LEU A 105 19.09 -6.84 -0.02
C LEU A 105 20.59 -7.14 -0.08
N ASN A 106 21.20 -6.97 -1.25
CA ASN A 106 22.65 -7.10 -1.47
C ASN A 106 23.24 -8.44 -0.99
N ASP A 107 22.48 -9.53 -1.11
CA ASP A 107 22.88 -10.88 -0.70
C ASP A 107 23.36 -11.01 0.75
N LEU A 108 22.92 -10.12 1.64
CA LEU A 108 23.27 -10.14 3.07
C LEU A 108 22.53 -11.24 3.86
N GLY A 109 21.52 -11.86 3.25
CA GLY A 109 20.73 -12.95 3.82
C GLY A 109 19.26 -12.57 3.97
N ALA A 110 18.36 -13.50 3.63
CA ALA A 110 16.93 -13.27 3.68
C ALA A 110 16.42 -13.11 5.13
N GLN A 111 15.63 -12.07 5.39
CA GLN A 111 14.99 -11.83 6.68
C GLN A 111 13.50 -11.56 6.53
N GLU A 112 12.71 -12.05 7.48
CA GLU A 112 11.26 -11.92 7.48
C GLU A 112 10.79 -10.47 7.43
N ILE A 113 9.72 -10.23 6.67
CA ILE A 113 8.97 -8.97 6.69
C ILE A 113 7.70 -9.18 7.51
N VAL A 114 7.42 -8.27 8.44
CA VAL A 114 6.24 -8.33 9.31
C VAL A 114 5.49 -7.00 9.35
N LYS A 115 4.17 -7.09 9.47
CA LYS A 115 3.23 -5.99 9.74
C LYS A 115 3.34 -5.51 11.19
N ALA A 116 2.53 -4.50 11.54
CA ALA A 116 2.37 -4.05 12.91
C ALA A 116 2.02 -5.24 13.85
N GLY A 117 2.57 -5.23 15.06
CA GLY A 117 2.39 -6.33 16.02
C GLY A 117 3.22 -7.59 15.72
N GLY A 118 4.06 -7.60 14.67
CA GLY A 118 4.91 -8.75 14.33
C GLY A 118 4.19 -9.84 13.53
N VAL A 119 3.03 -9.52 12.96
CA VAL A 119 2.27 -10.44 12.11
C VAL A 119 2.99 -10.62 10.77
N PRO A 120 3.23 -11.85 10.27
CA PRO A 120 3.83 -12.07 8.96
C PRO A 120 3.01 -11.45 7.82
N LEU A 121 3.66 -11.16 6.68
CA LEU A 121 2.94 -10.77 5.47
C LEU A 121 2.02 -11.90 4.98
N GLU A 122 0.88 -11.53 4.41
CA GLU A 122 -0.01 -12.36 3.62
C GLU A 122 0.26 -12.15 2.13
N ALA A 123 -0.24 -13.06 1.29
CA ALA A 123 -0.08 -12.95 -0.15
C ALA A 123 -0.73 -11.66 -0.68
N GLY A 124 0.03 -10.85 -1.42
CA GLY A 124 -0.44 -9.60 -1.99
C GLY A 124 -0.47 -8.40 -1.04
N ASP A 125 0.02 -8.51 0.20
CA ASP A 125 0.16 -7.37 1.11
C ASP A 125 1.04 -6.26 0.52
N LEU A 126 2.07 -6.61 -0.26
CA LEU A 126 2.90 -5.68 -1.01
C LEU A 126 2.37 -5.54 -2.45
N MET A 127 1.85 -4.35 -2.76
CA MET A 127 1.33 -4.04 -4.09
C MET A 127 2.46 -3.84 -5.10
N VAL A 128 2.35 -4.49 -6.27
CA VAL A 128 3.29 -4.36 -7.38
C VAL A 128 3.36 -2.90 -7.85
N GLY A 129 4.58 -2.39 -8.02
CA GLY A 129 4.84 -1.02 -8.45
C GLY A 129 4.59 0.05 -7.39
N ALA A 130 4.10 -0.31 -6.20
CA ALA A 130 3.88 0.63 -5.11
C ALA A 130 5.07 0.62 -4.12
N PRO A 131 5.61 1.80 -3.73
CA PRO A 131 6.67 1.87 -2.74
C PRO A 131 6.20 1.42 -1.34
N ALA A 132 6.89 0.43 -0.78
CA ALA A 132 6.71 -0.03 0.60
C ALA A 132 7.90 0.39 1.47
N ARG A 133 7.62 1.12 2.55
CA ARG A 133 8.66 1.56 3.51
C ARG A 133 8.81 0.51 4.60
N LEU A 134 10.04 0.08 4.83
CA LEU A 134 10.41 -0.92 5.82
C LEU A 134 11.47 -0.34 6.77
N MET A 135 11.47 -0.80 8.02
CA MET A 135 12.53 -0.55 9.00
C MET A 135 13.05 -1.87 9.54
N HIS A 136 14.36 -2.07 9.52
CA HIS A 136 14.97 -3.21 10.21
C HIS A 136 14.92 -3.00 11.73
N ASP A 137 14.40 -3.95 12.50
CA ASP A 137 14.27 -3.84 13.96
C ASP A 137 15.41 -4.51 14.76
N GLY A 138 16.43 -5.02 14.06
CA GLY A 138 17.53 -5.82 14.62
C GLY A 138 17.38 -7.32 14.35
N MET A 139 16.17 -7.81 14.05
CA MET A 139 15.91 -9.21 13.70
C MET A 139 15.15 -9.38 12.38
N ARG A 140 14.23 -8.45 12.08
CA ARG A 140 13.27 -8.54 10.97
C ARG A 140 13.03 -7.17 10.35
N PHE A 141 12.44 -7.15 9.15
CA PHE A 141 11.94 -5.92 8.55
C PHE A 141 10.49 -5.65 8.97
N ARG A 142 10.26 -4.50 9.61
CA ARG A 142 8.95 -3.97 9.97
C ARG A 142 8.40 -3.12 8.84
N LEU A 143 7.23 -3.50 8.34
CA LEU A 143 6.49 -2.70 7.38
C LEU A 143 5.89 -1.47 8.05
N LEU A 144 6.30 -0.30 7.56
CA LEU A 144 5.86 1.01 8.07
C LEU A 144 4.70 1.60 7.27
N SER A 145 4.53 1.20 6.02
CA SER A 145 3.38 1.59 5.20
C SER A 145 2.13 0.82 5.65
N SER A 146 0.98 1.50 5.66
CA SER A 146 -0.32 0.83 5.78
C SER A 146 -0.52 -0.01 4.51
N THR A 147 -0.32 -1.31 4.62
CA THR A 147 -0.78 -2.24 3.59
C THR A 147 -2.27 -2.36 3.76
N TYR A 148 -3.01 -1.85 2.77
CA TYR A 148 -4.43 -2.12 2.67
C TYR A 148 -4.58 -3.64 2.55
N LEU A 149 -5.30 -4.28 3.49
CA LEU A 149 -5.58 -5.69 3.31
C LEU A 149 -6.39 -5.83 2.01
N PRO A 150 -5.96 -6.72 1.09
CA PRO A 150 -6.78 -7.03 -0.07
C PRO A 150 -8.11 -7.58 0.42
N CYS A 151 -9.19 -7.26 -0.27
CA CYS A 151 -10.49 -7.82 0.07
C CYS A 151 -10.47 -9.34 -0.18
N PRO A 152 -11.07 -10.14 0.72
CA PRO A 152 -11.23 -11.57 0.49
C PRO A 152 -11.97 -11.84 -0.82
N ALA A 153 -11.77 -13.02 -1.41
CA ALA A 153 -12.48 -13.39 -2.63
C ALA A 153 -14.01 -13.29 -2.44
N GLY A 154 -14.70 -12.68 -3.40
CA GLY A 154 -16.14 -12.36 -3.31
C GLY A 154 -16.46 -11.03 -2.65
N PHE A 155 -15.43 -10.26 -2.28
CA PHE A 155 -15.56 -8.89 -1.79
C PHE A 155 -14.70 -7.94 -2.63
N HIS A 156 -15.20 -6.72 -2.82
CA HIS A 156 -14.45 -5.62 -3.38
C HIS A 156 -14.29 -4.47 -2.38
N ILE A 157 -13.49 -3.49 -2.78
CA ILE A 157 -13.14 -2.34 -1.95
C ILE A 157 -14.35 -1.41 -1.88
N GLY A 158 -15.09 -1.46 -0.76
CA GLY A 158 -16.15 -0.48 -0.48
C GLY A 158 -15.59 0.84 0.04
N GLY A 159 -14.46 0.79 0.76
CA GLY A 159 -13.77 1.96 1.26
C GLY A 159 -12.37 1.65 1.79
N ARG A 160 -11.77 2.63 2.48
CA ARG A 160 -10.44 2.47 3.06
C ARG A 160 -10.39 1.36 4.11
N GLU A 161 -11.39 1.31 4.99
CA GLU A 161 -11.41 0.49 6.23
C GLU A 161 -12.25 -0.78 6.10
N TYR A 162 -12.90 -0.99 4.95
CA TYR A 162 -13.82 -2.12 4.76
C TYR A 162 -13.90 -2.61 3.31
N CYS A 163 -14.22 -3.89 3.21
CA CYS A 163 -14.62 -4.57 2.00
C CYS A 163 -16.10 -4.94 2.08
N ILE A 164 -16.77 -4.97 0.94
CA ILE A 164 -18.20 -5.30 0.81
C ILE A 164 -18.36 -6.41 -0.23
N GLU A 165 -19.29 -7.35 0.01
CA GLU A 165 -19.54 -8.43 -0.93
C GLU A 165 -19.98 -7.92 -2.31
N ASP A 166 -19.53 -8.61 -3.36
CA ASP A 166 -19.82 -8.28 -4.76
C ASP A 166 -21.30 -8.44 -5.11
N SER A 167 -21.98 -9.37 -4.45
CA SER A 167 -23.39 -9.71 -4.69
C SER A 167 -24.17 -9.91 -3.40
N SER A 168 -25.46 -9.64 -3.48
CA SER A 168 -26.43 -9.96 -2.43
C SER A 168 -26.47 -11.45 -2.14
N ARG A 169 -26.53 -11.82 -0.85
CA ARG A 169 -26.81 -13.18 -0.40
C ARG A 169 -28.30 -13.48 -0.45
N VAL A 170 -28.63 -14.77 -0.38
CA VAL A 170 -30.01 -15.26 -0.36
C VAL A 170 -30.80 -14.63 0.79
N ASP A 171 -32.10 -14.45 0.56
CA ASP A 171 -33.00 -13.79 1.48
C ASP A 171 -33.20 -14.57 2.79
N THR A 172 -33.13 -13.86 3.93
CA THR A 172 -33.31 -14.49 5.25
C THR A 172 -33.70 -13.48 6.32
N GLY A 173 -34.00 -13.96 7.54
CA GLY A 173 -34.30 -13.12 8.70
C GLY A 173 -33.07 -12.35 9.19
N PHE A 174 -33.27 -11.16 9.75
CA PHE A 174 -32.17 -10.27 10.16
C PHE A 174 -31.17 -10.91 11.13
N PHE A 175 -31.65 -11.68 12.11
CA PHE A 175 -30.78 -12.35 13.09
C PHE A 175 -30.01 -13.53 12.48
N GLU A 176 -30.61 -14.20 11.49
CA GLU A 176 -29.96 -15.26 10.70
C GLU A 176 -28.86 -14.65 9.83
N ALA A 177 -29.15 -13.55 9.14
CA ALA A 177 -28.18 -12.82 8.31
C ALA A 177 -26.94 -12.39 9.12
N ASN A 178 -27.15 -11.81 10.31
CA ASN A 178 -26.07 -11.44 11.23
C ASN A 178 -25.20 -12.63 11.63
N ARG A 179 -25.83 -13.77 11.95
CA ARG A 179 -25.10 -14.99 12.30
C ARG A 179 -24.31 -15.52 11.12
N ILE A 180 -24.91 -15.58 9.93
CA ILE A 180 -24.21 -16.06 8.72
C ILE A 180 -23.00 -15.17 8.38
N CYS A 181 -23.12 -13.85 8.48
CA CYS A 181 -21.97 -12.97 8.27
C CYS A 181 -20.88 -13.21 9.33
N ARG A 182 -21.27 -13.33 10.61
CA ARG A 182 -20.32 -13.59 11.70
C ARG A 182 -19.60 -14.93 11.53
N ASP A 183 -20.32 -15.98 11.14
CA ASP A 183 -19.75 -17.32 10.92
C ASP A 183 -18.79 -17.33 9.71
N ALA A 184 -18.95 -16.37 8.78
CA ALA A 184 -18.01 -16.10 7.69
C ALA A 184 -16.85 -15.14 8.07
N GLY A 185 -16.70 -14.77 9.35
CA GLY A 185 -15.68 -13.83 9.81
C GLY A 185 -15.94 -12.37 9.43
N ALA A 186 -17.17 -12.06 9.01
CA ALA A 186 -17.62 -10.74 8.60
C ALA A 186 -18.76 -10.24 9.51
N ARG A 187 -19.39 -9.13 9.14
CA ARG A 187 -20.63 -8.64 9.78
C ARG A 187 -21.58 -8.12 8.72
N LEU A 188 -22.84 -7.88 9.07
CA LEU A 188 -23.70 -7.12 8.18
C LEU A 188 -23.07 -5.75 7.90
N CYS A 189 -23.18 -5.29 6.66
CA CYS A 189 -22.74 -3.94 6.30
C CYS A 189 -23.54 -2.90 7.07
N THR A 190 -22.89 -1.86 7.59
CA THR A 190 -23.62 -0.73 8.16
C THR A 190 -24.31 0.06 7.06
N PHE A 191 -25.33 0.85 7.42
CA PHE A 191 -25.96 1.78 6.47
C PHE A 191 -24.94 2.70 5.79
N SER A 192 -23.98 3.22 6.55
CA SER A 192 -22.98 4.15 6.04
C SER A 192 -22.03 3.50 5.03
N GLU A 193 -21.62 2.26 5.28
CA GLU A 193 -20.76 1.50 4.37
C GLU A 193 -21.48 1.16 3.07
N TRP A 194 -22.69 0.63 3.18
CA TRP A 194 -23.51 0.29 2.02
C TRP A 194 -23.80 1.54 1.16
N ALA A 195 -24.24 2.64 1.78
CA ALA A 195 -24.56 3.87 1.07
C ALA A 195 -23.30 4.56 0.51
N HIS A 196 -22.14 4.42 1.17
CA HIS A 196 -20.87 4.88 0.64
C HIS A 196 -20.47 4.08 -0.60
N ALA A 197 -20.45 2.74 -0.52
CA ALA A 197 -20.12 1.87 -1.65
C ALA A 197 -21.03 2.16 -2.86
N CYS A 198 -22.35 2.26 -2.63
CA CYS A 198 -23.33 2.58 -3.66
C CYS A 198 -23.09 3.92 -4.36
N ARG A 199 -22.71 4.97 -3.61
CA ARG A 199 -22.43 6.29 -4.20
C ARG A 199 -21.04 6.39 -4.84
N LYS A 200 -20.10 5.59 -4.37
CA LYS A 200 -18.70 5.61 -4.80
C LYS A 200 -18.50 4.80 -6.08
N ASP A 201 -19.18 3.66 -6.18
CA ASP A 201 -19.06 2.73 -7.28
C ASP A 201 -20.36 2.68 -8.11
N PRO A 202 -20.38 3.22 -9.33
CA PRO A 202 -21.54 3.17 -10.22
C PRO A 202 -22.00 1.75 -10.56
N SER A 203 -21.12 0.75 -10.45
CA SER A 203 -21.44 -0.65 -10.73
C SER A 203 -22.10 -1.37 -9.55
N PHE A 204 -22.12 -0.75 -8.37
CA PHE A 204 -22.67 -1.34 -7.16
C PHE A 204 -24.20 -1.49 -7.25
N LEU A 205 -24.94 -0.41 -7.55
CA LEU A 205 -26.40 -0.43 -7.52
C LEU A 205 -27.02 -1.47 -8.48
N PRO A 206 -26.50 -1.70 -9.71
CA PRO A 206 -26.96 -2.80 -10.56
C PRO A 206 -26.86 -4.22 -9.96
N THR A 207 -26.02 -4.42 -8.95
CA THR A 207 -25.89 -5.72 -8.26
C THR A 207 -26.94 -5.91 -7.16
N VAL A 208 -27.69 -4.86 -6.81
CA VAL A 208 -28.73 -4.87 -5.78
C VAL A 208 -30.04 -5.28 -6.46
N THR A 209 -30.54 -6.47 -6.13
CA THR A 209 -31.72 -7.04 -6.80
C THR A 209 -33.03 -6.81 -6.05
N ASP A 210 -32.94 -6.47 -4.77
CA ASP A 210 -34.07 -6.19 -3.89
C ASP A 210 -33.60 -5.37 -2.67
N TRP A 211 -34.48 -5.16 -1.68
CA TRP A 211 -34.11 -4.66 -0.36
C TRP A 211 -32.93 -5.44 0.23
N GLU A 212 -32.02 -4.76 0.93
CA GLU A 212 -30.94 -5.41 1.66
C GLU A 212 -30.93 -5.05 3.14
N TRP A 213 -30.73 -6.05 4.02
CA TRP A 213 -30.48 -5.79 5.44
C TRP A 213 -29.15 -5.06 5.65
N VAL A 214 -29.16 -4.09 6.57
CA VAL A 214 -27.94 -3.44 7.08
C VAL A 214 -27.90 -3.45 8.60
N ASP A 215 -26.69 -3.44 9.15
CA ASP A 215 -26.42 -3.38 10.59
C ASP A 215 -26.59 -1.94 11.11
N SER A 216 -27.84 -1.47 11.14
CA SER A 216 -28.21 -0.15 11.64
C SER A 216 -29.65 -0.17 12.11
N SER A 217 -29.96 0.61 13.16
CA SER A 217 -31.32 0.68 13.69
C SER A 217 -32.29 1.33 12.69
N ALA A 218 -33.52 0.82 12.66
CA ALA A 218 -34.63 1.36 11.87
C ALA A 218 -35.25 2.64 12.47
N ASN A 219 -34.74 3.09 13.63
CA ASN A 219 -35.30 4.17 14.45
C ASN A 219 -36.79 3.95 14.81
N ASN A 220 -37.17 2.69 14.99
CA ASN A 220 -38.46 2.25 15.53
C ASN A 220 -38.24 1.04 16.46
N THR A 221 -39.28 0.64 17.20
CA THR A 221 -39.15 -0.35 18.28
C THR A 221 -39.02 -1.79 17.78
N ASN A 222 -39.56 -2.10 16.60
CA ASN A 222 -39.79 -3.48 16.18
C ASN A 222 -39.10 -3.88 14.87
N ASP A 223 -38.49 -2.94 14.13
CA ASP A 223 -37.95 -3.23 12.80
C ASP A 223 -36.43 -3.12 12.72
N ALA A 224 -35.87 -3.80 11.72
CA ALA A 224 -34.51 -3.61 11.24
C ALA A 224 -34.50 -2.77 9.96
N LYS A 225 -33.34 -2.17 9.64
CA LYS A 225 -33.20 -1.22 8.54
C LYS A 225 -32.95 -1.94 7.21
N LEU A 226 -33.64 -1.47 6.17
CA LEU A 226 -33.49 -1.90 4.78
C LEU A 226 -33.00 -0.77 3.90
N VAL A 227 -32.19 -1.12 2.90
CA VAL A 227 -31.62 -0.20 1.91
C VAL A 227 -31.75 -0.78 0.50
N GLY A 228 -31.43 0.03 -0.52
CA GLY A 228 -31.28 -0.46 -1.89
C GLY A 228 -32.49 -0.20 -2.77
N TYR A 229 -33.65 -0.64 -2.31
CA TYR A 229 -34.93 -0.38 -2.93
C TYR A 229 -35.80 0.44 -1.96
N GLY A 230 -36.90 1.04 -2.43
CA GLY A 230 -37.89 1.69 -1.57
C GLY A 230 -38.13 3.17 -1.77
N GLY A 231 -38.73 3.80 -0.76
CA GLY A 231 -39.03 5.22 -0.77
C GLY A 231 -37.83 6.09 -0.41
N ASP A 232 -37.92 7.39 -0.72
CA ASP A 232 -37.00 8.45 -0.23
C ASP A 232 -37.54 9.17 1.02
N GLY A 233 -38.71 8.77 1.53
CA GLY A 233 -39.40 9.50 2.61
C GLY A 233 -40.08 10.80 2.18
N LEU A 234 -40.11 11.11 0.87
CA LEU A 234 -40.75 12.30 0.30
C LEU A 234 -42.00 11.95 -0.53
N GLY A 235 -42.47 10.70 -0.47
CA GLY A 235 -43.65 10.23 -1.18
C GLY A 235 -43.41 9.84 -2.64
N SER A 236 -42.15 9.74 -3.07
CA SER A 236 -41.80 9.18 -4.37
C SER A 236 -42.18 7.69 -4.46
N PRO A 237 -42.48 7.18 -5.67
CA PRO A 237 -42.65 5.74 -5.87
C PRO A 237 -41.39 4.97 -5.47
N ASN A 238 -41.57 3.71 -5.07
CA ASN A 238 -40.45 2.83 -4.75
C ASN A 238 -39.57 2.63 -5.99
N ASP A 239 -38.27 2.81 -5.80
CA ASP A 239 -37.27 2.64 -6.85
C ASP A 239 -35.95 2.19 -6.24
N PHE A 240 -35.01 1.75 -7.08
CA PHE A 240 -33.66 1.45 -6.66
C PHE A 240 -32.85 2.73 -6.48
N GLY A 241 -32.06 2.80 -5.42
CA GLY A 241 -31.14 3.91 -5.24
C GLY A 241 -30.38 3.89 -3.93
N CYS A 242 -29.24 4.58 -3.94
CA CYS A 242 -28.35 4.65 -2.78
C CYS A 242 -28.93 5.37 -1.56
N ASN A 243 -29.98 6.15 -1.78
CA ASN A 243 -30.70 6.90 -0.73
C ASN A 243 -32.10 6.33 -0.50
N ARG A 244 -32.40 5.15 -1.05
CA ARG A 244 -33.69 4.46 -0.91
C ARG A 244 -33.59 3.42 0.20
N GLY A 245 -34.68 3.26 0.96
CA GLY A 245 -34.73 2.33 2.06
C GLY A 245 -36.10 2.27 2.73
N HIS A 246 -36.23 1.36 3.69
CA HIS A 246 -37.44 1.11 4.46
C HIS A 246 -37.05 0.38 5.75
N THR A 247 -38.04 -0.15 6.45
CA THR A 247 -37.88 -0.96 7.64
C THR A 247 -38.58 -2.31 7.44
N GLY A 248 -38.13 -3.35 8.13
CA GLY A 248 -38.77 -4.66 8.04
C GLY A 248 -38.72 -5.41 9.36
N GLU A 249 -39.71 -6.27 9.59
CA GLU A 249 -39.77 -7.10 10.79
C GLU A 249 -38.59 -8.10 10.83
N PRO A 250 -37.73 -8.09 11.86
CA PRO A 250 -36.49 -8.88 11.89
C PRO A 250 -36.70 -10.40 11.85
N PHE A 251 -37.86 -10.87 12.33
CA PHE A 251 -38.18 -12.30 12.46
C PHE A 251 -38.90 -12.89 11.25
N LEU A 252 -39.69 -12.07 10.55
CA LEU A 252 -40.55 -12.53 9.45
C LEU A 252 -40.10 -11.99 8.09
N GLY A 253 -39.46 -10.82 8.06
CA GLY A 253 -38.88 -10.25 6.85
C GLY A 253 -37.77 -11.13 6.30
N ARG A 254 -37.83 -11.42 5.01
CA ARG A 254 -36.81 -12.15 4.26
C ARG A 254 -36.35 -11.35 3.04
N PRO A 255 -35.59 -10.27 3.23
CA PRO A 255 -34.83 -9.65 2.17
C PRO A 255 -33.40 -10.22 2.09
N PRO A 256 -32.75 -10.09 0.92
CA PRO A 256 -31.32 -10.27 0.75
C PRO A 256 -30.45 -9.43 1.69
N TYR A 257 -29.15 -9.69 1.71
CA TYR A 257 -28.20 -8.94 2.53
C TYR A 257 -26.77 -9.10 2.01
N ARG A 258 -25.86 -8.24 2.49
CA ARG A 258 -24.41 -8.36 2.23
C ARG A 258 -23.62 -8.31 3.51
N CYS A 259 -22.53 -9.04 3.52
CA CYS A 259 -21.55 -8.94 4.57
C CYS A 259 -20.47 -7.91 4.21
N CYS A 260 -19.94 -7.25 5.23
CA CYS A 260 -18.78 -6.37 5.18
C CYS A 260 -17.72 -6.89 6.15
N THR A 261 -16.46 -6.78 5.74
CA THR A 261 -15.30 -7.12 6.57
C THR A 261 -14.36 -5.94 6.66
N HIS A 262 -13.61 -5.87 7.76
CA HIS A 262 -12.55 -4.89 7.92
C HIS A 262 -11.35 -5.20 7.04
N ARG A 263 -10.59 -4.17 6.67
CA ARG A 263 -9.36 -4.27 5.88
C ARG A 263 -8.31 -3.24 6.32
#